data_AF-A0A380YZF0-F1
#
_entry.id   AF-A0A380YZF0-F1
#
_cell.length_a   1.000
_cell.length_b   1.000
_cell.length_c   1.000
_cell.angle_alpha   90.00
_cell.angle_beta   90.00
_cell.angle_gamma   90.00
#
_symmetry.space_group_name_H-M   'P 1'
#
loop_
_entity.id
_entity.type
_entity.pdbx_description
1 polymer ?
#
loop_
_entity_poly.entity_id
_entity_poly.type
_entity_poly.pdbx_seq_one_letter_code
_entity_poly.pdbx_strand_id
1 'polypeptide(L)'
;MYDIVAQRLRLFLAKKDITCKKLSAMIFMSEATLKGKLNGTRTLDLNTIISIAIRLEDLSVEWLLRGEGDMLKSSSGVSIVSSSVPIFTGETSFIYSMYKEEREEVKTLLKQNGILEERIRQLEDDNRLLRDQVVTELNLNTKL
;
A
#
# COMPACT_ATOMS: atom_id res chain seq x y z
N MET A 1 -23.57 -3.86 32.47
CA MET A 1 -23.07 -3.71 31.10
C MET A 1 -21.93 -4.71 30.94
N TYR A 2 -22.02 -5.64 29.99
CA TYR A 2 -20.92 -6.58 29.75
C TYR A 2 -19.77 -5.82 29.10
N ASP A 3 -18.60 -5.83 29.74
CA ASP A 3 -17.40 -5.23 29.19
C ASP A 3 -16.89 -6.12 28.04
N ILE A 4 -17.10 -5.64 26.81
CA ILE A 4 -16.73 -6.34 25.58
C ILE A 4 -15.22 -6.56 25.47
N VAL A 5 -14.43 -5.63 26.02
CA VAL A 5 -12.97 -5.73 26.06
C VAL A 5 -12.56 -6.83 27.02
N ALA A 6 -13.18 -6.90 28.20
CA ALA A 6 -12.95 -7.99 29.15
C ALA A 6 -13.36 -9.36 28.59
N GLN A 7 -14.44 -9.42 27.79
CA GLN A 7 -14.84 -10.66 27.10
C GLN A 7 -13.80 -11.11 26.08
N ARG A 8 -13.35 -10.22 25.20
CA ARG A 8 -12.31 -10.50 24.19
C ARG A 8 -10.99 -10.90 24.84
N LEU A 9 -10.62 -10.23 25.92
CA LEU A 9 -9.43 -10.58 26.68
C LEU A 9 -9.53 -11.99 27.28
N ARG A 10 -10.66 -12.35 27.90
CA ARG A 10 -10.87 -13.74 28.38
C ARG A 10 -10.76 -14.76 27.26
N LEU A 11 -11.28 -14.45 26.08
CA LEU A 11 -11.22 -15.32 24.91
C LEU A 11 -9.77 -15.50 24.41
N PHE A 12 -8.97 -14.43 24.38
CA PHE A 12 -7.54 -14.52 24.09
C PHE A 12 -6.80 -15.38 25.12
N LEU A 13 -7.04 -15.16 26.41
CA LEU A 13 -6.36 -15.89 27.48
C LEU A 13 -6.67 -17.39 27.44
N ALA A 14 -7.92 -17.76 27.15
CA ALA A 14 -8.32 -19.15 26.94
C ALA A 14 -7.59 -19.76 25.73
N LYS A 15 -7.47 -19.03 24.61
CA LYS A 15 -6.76 -19.49 23.41
C LYS A 15 -5.27 -19.73 23.66
N LYS A 16 -4.65 -18.91 24.52
CA LYS A 16 -3.21 -18.98 24.85
C LYS A 16 -2.89 -19.84 26.08
N ASP A 17 -3.90 -20.45 26.69
CA ASP A 17 -3.80 -21.18 27.96
C ASP A 17 -3.09 -20.34 29.06
N ILE A 18 -3.41 -19.05 29.11
CA ILE A 18 -2.88 -18.13 30.11
C ILE A 18 -3.87 -18.03 31.27
N THR A 19 -3.46 -18.56 32.42
CA THR A 19 -4.26 -18.46 33.64
C THR A 19 -4.24 -17.03 34.22
N CYS A 20 -5.29 -16.68 34.98
CA CYS A 20 -5.33 -15.39 35.71
C CYS A 20 -4.11 -15.19 36.62
N LYS A 21 -3.64 -16.26 37.27
CA LYS A 21 -2.46 -16.23 38.14
C LYS A 21 -1.19 -15.87 37.36
N LYS A 22 -1.01 -16.45 36.16
CA LYS A 22 0.14 -16.16 35.29
C LYS A 22 0.08 -14.70 34.80
N LEU A 23 -1.07 -14.27 34.30
CA LEU A 23 -1.24 -12.89 33.82
C LEU A 23 -1.04 -11.87 34.94
N SER A 24 -1.60 -12.11 36.13
CA SER A 24 -1.50 -11.20 37.26
C SER A 24 -0.05 -10.99 37.69
N ALA A 25 0.77 -12.06 37.67
CA ALA A 25 2.21 -11.96 37.90
C ALA A 25 2.94 -11.16 36.81
N MET A 26 2.57 -11.34 35.53
CA MET A 26 3.17 -10.61 34.41
C MET A 26 2.94 -9.10 34.49
N ILE A 27 1.74 -8.67 34.89
CA ILE A 27 1.36 -7.25 34.97
C ILE A 27 1.52 -6.64 36.36
N PHE A 28 2.15 -7.36 37.30
CA PHE A 28 2.32 -6.94 38.70
C PHE A 28 1.02 -6.51 39.41
N MET A 29 -0.04 -7.30 39.23
CA MET A 29 -1.35 -7.10 39.86
C MET A 29 -1.72 -8.30 40.73
N SER A 30 -2.52 -8.09 41.79
CA SER A 30 -3.07 -9.22 42.54
C SER A 30 -4.10 -10.00 41.72
N GLU A 31 -4.06 -11.33 41.82
CA GLU A 31 -4.96 -12.20 41.05
C GLU A 31 -6.44 -11.91 41.35
N ALA A 32 -6.78 -11.63 42.61
CA ALA A 32 -8.15 -11.27 43.02
C ALA A 32 -8.63 -9.99 42.33
N THR A 33 -7.77 -8.97 42.22
CA THR A 33 -8.11 -7.71 41.54
C THR A 33 -8.31 -7.96 40.05
N LEU A 34 -7.39 -8.69 39.41
CA LEU A 34 -7.48 -9.01 37.99
C LEU A 34 -8.76 -9.81 37.67
N LYS A 35 -9.08 -10.83 38.48
CA LYS A 35 -10.33 -11.59 38.35
C LYS A 35 -11.56 -10.69 38.47
N GLY A 36 -11.54 -9.75 39.41
CA GLY A 36 -12.62 -8.77 39.54
C GLY A 36 -12.81 -7.92 38.28
N LYS A 37 -11.70 -7.47 37.67
CA LYS A 37 -11.73 -6.71 36.41
C LYS A 37 -12.23 -7.56 35.22
N LEU A 38 -11.75 -8.79 35.08
CA LEU A 38 -12.14 -9.69 33.98
C LEU A 38 -13.59 -10.18 34.07
N ASN A 39 -14.11 -10.32 35.29
CA ASN A 39 -15.50 -10.74 35.53
C ASN A 39 -16.47 -9.56 35.58
N GLY A 40 -16.00 -8.31 35.44
CA GLY A 40 -16.83 -7.12 35.42
C GLY A 40 -17.33 -6.67 36.80
N THR A 41 -16.78 -7.21 37.91
CA THR A 41 -17.07 -6.68 39.25
C THR A 41 -16.24 -5.43 39.56
N ARG A 42 -15.19 -5.18 38.78
CA ARG A 42 -14.41 -3.95 38.76
C ARG A 42 -14.22 -3.50 37.32
N THR A 43 -14.09 -2.20 37.10
CA THR A 43 -13.81 -1.64 35.78
C THR A 43 -12.43 -2.07 35.29
N LEU A 44 -12.35 -2.49 34.02
CA LEU A 44 -11.08 -2.70 33.34
C LEU A 44 -10.54 -1.36 32.85
N ASP A 45 -9.73 -0.69 33.67
CA ASP A 45 -9.16 0.63 33.33
C ASP A 45 -8.08 0.58 32.25
N LEU A 46 -7.84 1.74 31.64
CA LEU A 46 -6.87 1.92 30.57
C LEU A 46 -5.44 1.50 30.98
N ASN A 47 -5.00 1.80 32.20
CA ASN A 47 -3.66 1.43 32.68
C ASN A 47 -3.48 -0.09 32.73
N THR A 48 -4.53 -0.81 33.12
CA THR A 48 -4.55 -2.28 33.10
C THR A 48 -4.48 -2.81 31.67
N ILE A 49 -5.26 -2.24 30.75
CA ILE A 49 -5.23 -2.62 29.33
C ILE A 49 -3.84 -2.39 28.72
N ILE A 50 -3.21 -1.23 28.99
CA ILE A 50 -1.86 -0.91 28.54
C ILE A 50 -0.84 -1.92 29.08
N SER A 51 -0.92 -2.22 30.39
CA SER A 51 0.00 -3.19 31.02
C SER A 51 -0.11 -4.58 30.40
N ILE A 52 -1.34 -5.01 30.09
CA ILE A 52 -1.61 -6.29 29.43
C ILE A 52 -1.07 -6.27 28.00
N ALA A 53 -1.33 -5.22 27.21
CA ALA A 53 -0.89 -5.09 25.83
C ALA A 53 0.64 -5.09 25.70
N ILE A 54 1.36 -4.50 26.66
CA ILE A 54 2.83 -4.53 26.71
C ILE A 54 3.35 -5.95 26.98
N ARG A 55 2.68 -6.71 27.86
CA ARG A 55 3.15 -8.05 28.26
C ARG A 55 2.73 -9.17 27.32
N LEU A 56 1.64 -8.98 26.59
CA LEU A 56 1.11 -9.91 25.59
C LEU A 56 1.38 -9.33 24.21
N GLU A 57 2.64 -9.35 23.79
CA GLU A 57 3.09 -8.71 22.55
C GLU A 57 2.35 -9.22 21.30
N ASP A 58 1.91 -10.47 21.34
CA ASP A 58 1.15 -11.16 20.31
C ASP A 58 -0.35 -10.84 20.31
N LEU A 59 -0.87 -10.09 21.30
CA LEU A 59 -2.24 -9.60 21.33
C LEU A 59 -2.42 -8.38 20.42
N SER A 60 -3.38 -8.44 19.50
CA SER A 60 -3.82 -7.29 18.71
C SER A 60 -4.68 -6.34 19.56
N VAL A 61 -4.17 -5.12 19.77
CA VAL A 61 -4.90 -4.06 20.52
C VAL A 61 -6.08 -3.53 19.71
N GLU A 62 -5.97 -3.52 18.38
CA GLU A 62 -7.06 -3.18 17.45
C GLU A 62 -8.26 -4.11 17.62
N TRP A 63 -7.99 -5.42 17.57
CA TRP A 63 -9.02 -6.43 17.78
C TRP A 63 -9.59 -6.37 19.20
N LEU A 64 -8.74 -6.18 20.21
CA LEU A 64 -9.16 -6.08 21.60
C LEU A 64 -10.17 -4.93 21.80
N LEU A 65 -9.82 -3.72 21.36
CA LEU A 65 -10.60 -2.51 21.63
C LEU A 65 -11.74 -2.29 20.64
N ARG A 66 -11.47 -2.39 19.33
CA ARG A 66 -12.46 -2.13 18.28
C ARG A 66 -13.18 -3.40 17.82
N GLY A 67 -12.51 -4.55 17.85
CA GLY A 67 -13.05 -5.81 17.33
C GLY A 67 -12.73 -6.04 15.87
N GLU A 68 -11.78 -5.29 15.34
CA GLU A 68 -11.38 -5.33 13.94
C GLU A 68 -10.09 -6.14 13.77
N GLY A 69 -10.02 -6.90 12.68
CA GLY A 69 -8.86 -7.73 12.35
C GLY A 69 -8.75 -9.01 13.18
N ASP A 70 -7.54 -9.57 13.19
CA ASP A 70 -7.24 -10.81 13.90
C ASP A 70 -6.84 -10.56 15.36
N MET A 71 -7.19 -11.53 16.22
CA MET A 71 -6.85 -11.53 17.64
C MET A 71 -5.35 -11.59 17.90
N LEU A 72 -4.64 -12.42 17.13
CA LEU A 72 -3.18 -12.59 17.25
C LEU A 72 -2.53 -11.70 16.21
N LYS A 73 -1.47 -10.98 16.60
CA LYS A 73 -0.60 -10.34 15.62
C LYS A 73 0.07 -11.42 14.78
N SER A 74 0.06 -11.24 13.47
CA SER A 74 0.85 -12.06 12.56
C SER A 74 2.33 -11.92 12.94
N SER A 75 3.02 -13.04 13.16
CA SER A 75 4.45 -13.06 13.49
C SER A 75 5.36 -12.57 12.36
N SER A 76 4.80 -12.25 11.18
CA SER A 76 5.49 -11.51 10.15
C SER A 76 5.66 -10.07 10.64
N GLY A 77 6.90 -9.65 10.89
CA GLY A 77 7.30 -8.27 11.16
C GLY A 77 7.08 -7.34 9.96
N VAL A 78 5.86 -7.35 9.42
CA VAL A 78 5.35 -6.47 8.38
C VAL A 78 3.99 -6.05 8.89
N SER A 79 3.95 -4.88 9.53
CA SER A 79 2.70 -4.12 9.66
C SER A 79 2.14 -3.97 8.26
N ILE A 80 1.15 -4.77 7.91
CA ILE A 80 0.26 -4.45 6.80
C ILE A 80 -0.59 -3.30 7.34
N VAL A 81 -0.05 -2.09 7.16
CA VAL A 81 -0.82 -0.87 7.06
C VAL A 81 -2.06 -1.20 6.22
N SER A 82 -3.23 -0.81 6.74
CA SER A 82 -4.54 -0.90 6.10
C SER A 82 -4.49 -1.24 4.62
N SER A 83 -5.05 -2.38 4.26
CA SER A 83 -5.12 -2.89 2.90
C SER A 83 -5.70 -1.85 1.94
N SER A 84 -4.83 -1.11 1.26
CA SER A 84 -5.11 -0.57 -0.06
C SER A 84 -4.00 -0.84 -1.08
N VAL A 85 -2.81 -1.36 -0.70
CA VAL A 85 -1.84 -1.84 -1.69
C VAL A 85 -0.93 -2.94 -1.12
N PRO A 86 -0.90 -4.16 -1.70
CA PRO A 86 0.14 -5.13 -1.38
C PRO A 86 1.45 -4.68 -2.05
N ILE A 87 2.44 -4.32 -1.24
CA ILE A 87 3.80 -4.07 -1.72
C ILE A 87 4.48 -5.43 -1.87
N PHE A 88 4.45 -5.99 -3.07
CA PHE A 88 5.26 -7.16 -3.42
C PHE A 88 6.67 -6.68 -3.82
N THR A 89 7.67 -7.03 -3.02
CA THR A 89 9.07 -6.68 -3.29
C THR A 89 9.66 -7.61 -4.34
N GLY A 90 9.94 -7.08 -5.54
CA GLY A 90 10.61 -7.81 -6.63
C GLY A 90 9.95 -7.59 -8.00
N GLU A 91 10.67 -7.99 -9.05
CA GLU A 91 10.34 -7.82 -10.49
C GLU A 91 8.96 -8.36 -10.92
N THR A 92 8.24 -9.03 -10.02
CA THR A 92 6.89 -9.58 -10.21
C THR A 92 5.76 -8.63 -9.77
N SER A 93 6.08 -7.44 -9.27
CA SER A 93 5.07 -6.44 -8.92
C SER A 93 4.37 -5.91 -10.19
N PHE A 94 3.03 -6.00 -10.24
CA PHE A 94 2.19 -5.44 -11.31
C PHE A 94 2.57 -3.99 -11.66
N ILE A 95 2.93 -3.21 -10.63
CA ILE A 95 3.38 -1.82 -10.78
C ILE A 95 4.67 -1.74 -11.60
N TYR A 96 5.63 -2.64 -11.37
CA TYR A 96 6.88 -2.66 -12.12
C TYR A 96 6.68 -3.07 -13.60
N SER A 97 5.80 -4.05 -13.86
CA SER A 97 5.44 -4.45 -15.22
C SER A 97 4.79 -3.31 -16.00
N MET A 98 3.86 -2.57 -15.37
CA MET A 98 3.20 -1.42 -15.97
C MET A 98 4.18 -0.29 -16.30
N TYR A 99 5.09 0.06 -15.36
CA TYR A 99 6.13 1.06 -15.63
C TYR A 99 7.08 0.65 -16.76
N LYS A 100 7.41 -0.65 -16.87
CA LYS A 100 8.26 -1.15 -17.94
C LYS A 100 7.58 -1.07 -19.31
N GLU A 101 6.30 -1.42 -19.37
CA GLU A 101 5.49 -1.35 -20.59
C GLU A 101 5.36 0.09 -21.09
N GLU A 102 4.99 1.03 -20.21
CA GLU A 102 4.88 2.46 -20.53
C GLU A 102 6.20 3.01 -21.09
N ARG A 103 7.34 2.60 -20.52
CA ARG A 103 8.66 3.03 -21.00
C ARG A 103 8.99 2.51 -22.40
N GLU A 104 8.59 1.30 -22.75
CA GLU A 104 8.79 0.79 -24.10
C GLU A 104 7.85 1.48 -25.10
N GLU A 105 6.61 1.78 -24.71
CA GLU A 105 5.68 2.53 -25.56
C GLU A 105 6.22 3.94 -25.88
N VAL A 106 6.66 4.69 -24.85
CA VAL A 106 7.27 6.02 -25.02
C VAL A 106 8.46 5.98 -25.97
N LYS A 107 9.31 4.95 -25.87
CA LYS A 107 10.48 4.77 -26.75
C LYS A 107 10.07 4.53 -28.21
N THR A 108 9.00 3.76 -28.44
CA THR A 108 8.50 3.55 -29.80
C THR A 108 7.91 4.82 -30.40
N LEU A 109 7.11 5.57 -29.63
CA LEU A 109 6.52 6.84 -30.05
C LEU A 109 7.59 7.87 -30.40
N LEU A 110 8.64 7.98 -29.59
CA LEU A 110 9.75 8.90 -29.87
C LEU A 110 10.45 8.58 -31.20
N LYS A 111 10.62 7.28 -31.50
CA LYS A 111 11.21 6.83 -32.77
C LYS A 111 10.30 7.16 -33.96
N GLN A 112 8.99 6.98 -33.82
CA GLN A 112 8.02 7.31 -34.87
C GLN A 112 7.97 8.82 -35.13
N ASN A 113 7.96 9.65 -34.09
CA ASN A 113 8.01 11.10 -34.25
C ASN A 113 9.25 11.54 -35.02
N GLY A 114 10.43 11.01 -34.71
CA GLY A 114 11.65 11.34 -35.45
C GLY A 114 11.57 10.99 -36.94
N ILE A 115 10.94 9.86 -37.29
CA ILE A 115 10.74 9.46 -38.70
C ILE A 115 9.75 10.42 -39.39
N LEU A 116 8.67 10.79 -38.71
CA LEU A 116 7.67 11.71 -39.24
C LEU A 116 8.25 13.12 -39.45
N GLU A 117 9.04 13.62 -38.50
CA GLU A 117 9.74 14.90 -38.61
C GLU A 117 10.68 14.92 -39.82
N GLU A 118 11.45 13.85 -40.05
CA GLU A 118 12.31 13.74 -41.23
C GLU A 118 11.49 13.70 -42.53
N ARG A 119 10.37 12.98 -42.53
CA ARG A 119 9.50 12.91 -43.71
C ARG A 119 8.89 14.27 -44.05
N ILE A 120 8.50 15.05 -43.04
CA ILE A 120 8.01 16.42 -43.22
C ILE A 120 9.11 17.29 -43.82
N ARG A 121 10.33 17.24 -43.29
CA ARG A 121 11.48 18.00 -43.83
C ARG A 121 11.71 17.69 -45.31
N GLN A 122 11.74 16.42 -45.68
CA GLN A 122 11.93 16.03 -47.09
C GLN A 122 10.81 16.57 -47.99
N LEU A 123 9.55 16.51 -47.53
CA LEU A 123 8.42 17.03 -48.30
C LEU A 123 8.45 18.56 -48.42
N GLU A 124 8.94 19.27 -47.40
CA GLU A 124 9.14 20.72 -47.44
C GLU A 124 10.23 21.09 -48.46
N ASP A 125 11.34 20.36 -48.49
CA ASP A 125 12.43 20.55 -49.46
C ASP A 125 11.98 20.24 -50.90
N ASP A 126 11.27 19.12 -51.12
CA ASP A 126 10.74 18.75 -52.43
C ASP A 126 9.74 19.81 -52.93
N ASN A 127 8.85 20.30 -52.07
CA ASN A 127 7.91 21.37 -52.41
C ASN A 127 8.63 22.68 -52.76
N ARG A 128 9.71 23.01 -52.06
CA ARG A 128 10.53 24.19 -52.36
C ARG A 128 11.16 24.07 -53.74
N LEU A 129 11.76 22.92 -54.05
CA LEU A 129 12.38 22.65 -55.34
C LEU A 129 11.36 22.78 -56.49
N LEU A 130 10.17 22.19 -56.31
CA LEU A 130 9.09 22.28 -57.30
C LEU A 130 8.64 23.73 -57.54
N ARG A 131 8.53 24.55 -56.49
CA ARG A 131 8.21 25.98 -56.62
C ARG A 131 9.28 26.73 -57.41
N ASP A 132 10.55 26.48 -57.12
CA ASP A 132 11.67 27.12 -57.83
C ASP A 132 11.68 26.73 -59.31
N GLN A 133 11.42 25.45 -59.64
CA GLN A 133 11.26 24.98 -61.02
C GLN A 133 10.13 25.70 -61.76
N VAL A 134 8.94 25.79 -61.15
CA VAL A 134 7.79 26.50 -61.76
C VAL A 134 8.12 27.97 -62.03
N VAL A 135 8.81 28.65 -61.12
CA VAL A 135 9.23 30.04 -61.32
C VAL A 135 10.23 30.16 -62.48
N THR A 136 11.19 29.23 -62.60
CA THR A 136 12.14 29.24 -63.73
C THR A 136 11.45 29.03 -65.07
N GLU A 137 10.52 28.07 -65.16
CA GLU A 137 9.74 27.78 -66.38
C GLU A 137 8.85 28.96 -66.80
N LEU A 138 8.21 29.65 -65.84
CA LEU A 138 7.42 30.85 -66.12
C LEU A 138 8.28 32.02 -66.65
N ASN A 139 9.48 32.20 -66.11
CA ASN A 139 10.42 33.23 -66.54
C ASN A 139 11.04 32.97 -67.93
N LEU A 140 11.16 31.69 -68.32
CA LEU A 140 11.59 31.29 -69.67
C LEU A 140 10.49 31.55 -70.70
N ASN A 141 9.24 31.20 -70.38
CA ASN A 141 8.10 31.37 -71.29
C ASN A 141 7.68 32.83 -71.51
N THR A 142 8.05 33.76 -70.63
CA THR A 142 7.78 35.20 -70.77
C THR A 142 8.84 35.96 -71.57
N LYS A 143 9.95 35.31 -71.96
CA LYS A 143 11.05 35.88 -72.76
C LYS A 143 11.05 35.47 -74.23
N LEU A 144 10.06 34.70 -74.68
CA LEU A 144 9.77 34.34 -76.08
C LEU A 144 8.60 35.19 -76.59
#